data_AF-A0A2T4IRI8-F1
#
_entry.id   AF-A0A2T4IRI8-F1
#
_cell.length_a   1.000
_cell.length_b   1.000
_cell.length_c   1.000
_cell.angle_alpha   90.00
_cell.angle_beta   90.00
_cell.angle_gamma   90.00
#
_symmetry.space_group_name_H-M   'P 1'
#
loop_
_entity.id
_entity.type
_entity.pdbx_description
1 polymer ?
#
loop_
_entity_poly.entity_id
_entity_poly.type
_entity_poly.pdbx_seq_one_letter_code
_entity_poly.pdbx_strand_id
1 'polypeptide(L)'
;MNAVQATMAAVSPVNDAQRARLMFCLLVAPLVAFALSAHAVEILQDPDCWWQVKVGLDLLANRTFPLVDSYSHTFAGQPWIAKEWLGQVFLALAYTAGGWNGVAVLIIATIALTISLLSWHLSAWLRPTAAVGLALLAAAMISPIYTARPHVFTLPIIVIWTATLFRAARNEQAPPLWLLALLVLWANLHATFTVGFVIAAFAGLDLLGRTRLSNPMLLAKWIAFGLLCPLVSLINPYGVKAILATFTVAYGNEAVPLILEWRPFDASVQPLQEVGILLFVFALLVSRLRIGWAKALFIIFTLHVYLTHSRFIYLFFLLVPIVIAAEVAEQYPALSLAKWMADKRDGLERFFARWFNQICGIAGVLAVGAVAVLTSAYRIEPSQKTSARDALAFVESHHLSGNVLNSYNFGGTLIFHGIKTFIDGRTDQLFLNGFMKTDAEMGRSGGKPILQAQLKKYAIDWALLKADDSRIPYFDELGWKRAYSDKYAVIYVPGA
;
A
#
# COMPACT_ATOMS: atom_id res chain seq x y z
N MET A 1 2.59 -63.31 6.26
CA MET A 1 3.50 -62.15 6.21
C MET A 1 3.62 -61.58 4.79
N ASN A 2 2.50 -61.15 4.17
CA ASN A 2 2.49 -60.42 2.89
C ASN A 2 1.06 -59.87 2.72
N ALA A 3 0.86 -58.57 2.99
CA ALA A 3 -0.31 -57.76 2.59
C ALA A 3 -0.39 -56.38 3.29
N VAL A 4 0.45 -56.07 4.28
CA VAL A 4 0.32 -54.83 5.09
C VAL A 4 1.36 -53.75 4.72
N GLN A 5 2.32 -54.03 3.84
CA GLN A 5 3.38 -53.07 3.45
C GLN A 5 3.12 -52.32 2.13
N ALA A 6 1.99 -52.56 1.45
CA ALA A 6 1.71 -51.99 0.13
C ALA A 6 0.83 -50.73 0.12
N THR A 7 0.50 -50.15 1.28
CA THR A 7 -0.42 -49.01 1.40
C THR A 7 0.17 -47.80 2.12
N MET A 8 1.48 -47.53 1.92
CA MET A 8 2.11 -46.25 2.30
C MET A 8 2.91 -45.59 1.17
N ALA A 9 2.50 -45.80 -0.09
CA ALA A 9 3.13 -45.17 -1.24
C ALA A 9 2.09 -44.56 -2.18
N ALA A 10 1.50 -43.43 -1.80
CA ALA A 10 0.83 -42.51 -2.74
C ALA A 10 0.60 -41.10 -2.15
N VAL A 11 1.61 -40.52 -1.50
CA VAL A 11 1.77 -39.06 -1.58
C VAL A 11 2.87 -38.87 -2.60
N SER A 12 2.53 -38.47 -3.82
CA SER A 12 3.50 -38.22 -4.89
C SER A 12 4.55 -37.26 -4.33
N PRO A 13 5.82 -37.66 -4.16
CA PRO A 13 6.82 -36.73 -3.66
C PRO A 13 6.92 -35.60 -4.69
N VAL A 14 6.70 -34.36 -4.24
CA VAL A 14 6.96 -33.15 -5.02
C VAL A 14 8.28 -33.35 -5.77
N ASN A 15 8.23 -33.37 -7.11
CA ASN A 15 9.42 -33.63 -7.94
C ASN A 15 10.50 -32.61 -7.54
N ASP A 16 11.76 -33.01 -7.45
CA ASP A 16 12.89 -32.14 -7.11
C ASP A 16 12.88 -30.78 -7.85
N ALA A 17 12.38 -30.72 -9.09
CA ALA A 17 12.19 -29.47 -9.84
C ALA A 17 11.13 -28.56 -9.19
N GLN A 18 10.02 -29.14 -8.73
CA GLN A 18 9.01 -28.41 -7.96
C GLN A 18 9.55 -27.99 -6.59
N ARG A 19 10.36 -28.82 -5.92
CA ARG A 19 11.04 -28.45 -4.65
C ARG A 19 11.99 -27.27 -4.85
N ALA A 20 12.82 -27.31 -5.89
CA ALA A 20 13.74 -26.23 -6.23
C ALA A 20 12.98 -24.93 -6.57
N ARG A 21 11.92 -25.02 -7.38
CA ARG A 21 11.04 -23.87 -7.67
C ARG A 21 10.43 -23.28 -6.40
N LEU A 22 9.91 -24.14 -5.52
CA LEU A 22 9.35 -23.71 -4.22
C LEU A 22 10.41 -23.02 -3.37
N MET A 23 11.66 -23.52 -3.33
CA MET A 23 12.76 -22.87 -2.60
C MET A 23 13.06 -21.47 -3.10
N PHE A 24 13.19 -21.29 -4.41
CA PHE A 24 13.42 -19.97 -4.98
C PHE A 24 12.33 -18.98 -4.58
N CYS A 25 11.05 -19.39 -4.58
CA CYS A 25 9.96 -18.52 -4.16
C CYS A 25 9.89 -18.32 -2.64
N LEU A 26 10.16 -19.36 -1.85
CA LEU A 26 10.08 -19.30 -0.38
C LEU A 26 11.19 -18.45 0.23
N LEU A 27 12.38 -18.41 -0.39
CA LEU A 27 13.49 -17.58 0.08
C LEU A 27 13.30 -16.08 -0.20
N VAL A 28 12.33 -15.69 -1.03
CA VAL A 28 12.01 -14.29 -1.30
C VAL A 28 11.49 -13.57 -0.07
N ALA A 29 10.55 -14.19 0.67
CA ALA A 29 9.97 -13.60 1.87
C ALA A 29 11.02 -13.22 2.92
N PRO A 30 11.89 -14.13 3.41
CA PRO A 30 12.89 -13.78 4.41
C PRO A 30 13.93 -12.80 3.88
N LEU A 31 14.30 -12.86 2.59
CA LEU A 31 15.23 -11.91 1.99
C LEU A 31 14.67 -10.48 1.99
N VAL A 32 13.43 -10.32 1.53
CA VAL A 32 12.72 -9.02 1.52
C VAL A 32 12.50 -8.53 2.95
N ALA A 33 12.07 -9.41 3.86
CA ALA A 33 11.87 -9.06 5.25
C ALA A 33 13.18 -8.59 5.91
N PHE A 34 14.29 -9.29 5.68
CA PHE A 34 15.61 -8.90 6.18
C PHE A 34 16.03 -7.53 5.64
N ALA A 35 15.91 -7.31 4.33
CA ALA A 35 16.26 -6.02 3.71
C ALA A 35 15.42 -4.86 4.28
N LEU A 36 14.10 -5.05 4.44
CA LEU A 36 13.21 -4.02 4.96
C LEU A 36 13.36 -3.79 6.47
N SER A 37 13.85 -4.78 7.22
CA SER A 37 14.11 -4.63 8.66
C SER A 37 15.16 -3.55 8.92
N ALA A 38 16.13 -3.37 8.03
CA ALA A 38 17.11 -2.30 8.10
C ALA A 38 16.50 -0.90 7.84
N HIS A 39 15.30 -0.85 7.25
CA HIS A 39 14.57 0.38 6.92
C HIS A 39 13.24 0.51 7.69
N ALA A 40 13.13 -0.19 8.82
CA ALA A 40 11.87 -0.25 9.56
C ALA A 40 11.43 1.11 10.12
N VAL A 41 12.38 2.01 10.41
CA VAL A 41 12.09 3.37 10.88
C VAL A 41 11.46 4.19 9.76
N GLU A 42 11.97 4.08 8.53
CA GLU A 42 11.50 4.76 7.32
C GLU A 42 10.05 4.41 7.00
N ILE A 43 9.67 3.14 7.19
CA ILE A 43 8.29 2.64 7.00
C ILE A 43 7.29 3.39 7.91
N LEU A 44 7.73 3.86 9.07
CA LEU A 44 6.92 4.59 10.05
C LEU A 44 7.04 6.12 9.93
N GLN A 45 7.76 6.66 8.94
CA GLN A 45 7.94 8.12 8.79
C GLN A 45 6.79 8.83 8.11
N ASP A 46 5.75 8.11 7.73
CA ASP A 46 4.55 8.71 7.20
C ASP A 46 3.73 9.33 8.34
N PRO A 47 3.35 10.63 8.25
CA PRO A 47 2.62 11.30 9.32
C PRO A 47 1.24 10.68 9.59
N ASP A 48 0.66 10.02 8.59
CA ASP A 48 -0.68 9.44 8.71
C ASP A 48 -0.69 8.11 9.47
N CYS A 49 0.48 7.46 9.66
CA CYS A 49 0.58 6.23 10.47
C CYS A 49 -0.06 6.38 11.84
N TRP A 50 0.09 7.55 12.46
CA TRP A 50 -0.42 7.86 13.79
C TRP A 50 -1.94 7.80 13.87
N TRP A 51 -2.66 8.54 13.02
CA TRP A 51 -4.12 8.53 13.10
C TRP A 51 -4.71 7.22 12.58
N GLN A 52 -4.04 6.53 11.66
CA GLN A 52 -4.48 5.21 11.17
C GLN A 52 -4.52 4.18 12.32
N VAL A 53 -3.47 4.14 13.15
CA VAL A 53 -3.45 3.31 14.37
C VAL A 53 -4.52 3.76 15.35
N LYS A 54 -4.64 5.07 15.60
CA LYS A 54 -5.61 5.62 16.56
C LYS A 54 -7.06 5.28 16.19
N VAL A 55 -7.44 5.46 14.92
CA VAL A 55 -8.79 5.10 14.45
C VAL A 55 -9.06 3.60 14.68
N GLY A 56 -8.09 2.74 14.42
CA GLY A 56 -8.21 1.31 14.71
C GLY A 56 -8.38 1.00 16.20
N LEU A 57 -7.64 1.69 17.08
CA LEU A 57 -7.78 1.54 18.53
C LEU A 57 -9.17 1.99 19.00
N ASP A 58 -9.67 3.11 18.47
CA ASP A 58 -11.00 3.63 18.82
C ASP A 58 -12.13 2.74 18.27
N LEU A 59 -11.96 2.14 17.08
CA LEU A 59 -12.89 1.13 16.55
C LEU A 59 -12.98 -0.10 17.46
N LEU A 60 -11.83 -0.60 17.92
CA LEU A 60 -11.77 -1.76 18.84
C LEU A 60 -12.37 -1.44 20.21
N ALA A 61 -12.12 -0.24 20.74
CA ALA A 61 -12.63 0.20 22.03
C ALA A 61 -14.14 0.47 22.00
N ASN A 62 -14.62 1.21 21.01
CA ASN A 62 -16.01 1.68 20.95
C ASN A 62 -16.95 0.66 20.28
N ARG A 63 -16.42 -0.25 19.45
CA ARG A 63 -17.18 -1.23 18.65
C ARG A 63 -18.23 -0.58 17.74
N THR A 64 -17.94 0.63 17.26
CA THR A 64 -18.83 1.41 16.41
C THR A 64 -18.08 1.97 15.21
N PHE A 65 -18.70 1.92 14.03
CA PHE A 65 -18.17 2.55 12.83
C PHE A 65 -18.46 4.07 12.84
N PRO A 66 -17.45 4.95 12.77
CA PRO A 66 -17.66 6.39 12.77
C PRO A 66 -18.42 6.83 11.51
N LEU A 67 -19.34 7.78 11.69
CA LEU A 67 -20.11 8.43 10.62
C LEU A 67 -19.83 9.93 10.52
N VAL A 68 -19.14 10.49 11.51
CA VAL A 68 -18.79 11.90 11.62
C VAL A 68 -17.38 12.06 12.17
N ASP A 69 -16.77 13.21 11.94
CA ASP A 69 -15.50 13.59 12.52
C ASP A 69 -15.63 13.92 14.01
N SER A 70 -14.79 13.28 14.82
CA SER A 70 -14.63 13.58 16.25
C SER A 70 -13.23 14.04 16.62
N TYR A 71 -12.33 14.07 15.64
CA TYR A 71 -10.89 14.24 15.84
C TYR A 71 -10.40 15.66 15.52
N SER A 72 -11.12 16.44 14.73
CA SER A 72 -10.80 17.85 14.51
C SER A 72 -11.73 18.77 15.30
N HIS A 73 -11.27 19.98 15.60
CA HIS A 73 -12.14 21.04 16.12
C HIS A 73 -12.73 21.91 15.00
N THR A 74 -12.07 21.98 13.85
CA THR A 74 -12.49 22.80 12.69
C THR A 74 -13.63 22.16 11.89
N PHE A 75 -13.72 20.82 11.86
CA PHE A 75 -14.72 20.03 11.15
C PHE A 75 -15.49 19.08 12.09
N ALA A 76 -15.51 19.35 13.40
CA ALA A 76 -16.23 18.54 14.37
C ALA A 76 -17.69 18.29 13.95
N GLY A 77 -18.09 17.01 13.93
CA GLY A 77 -19.44 16.58 13.54
C GLY A 77 -19.69 16.51 12.02
N GLN A 78 -18.74 16.89 11.17
CA GLN A 78 -18.88 16.77 9.72
C GLN A 78 -18.86 15.31 9.27
N PRO A 79 -19.59 14.91 8.21
CA PRO A 79 -19.62 13.53 7.74
C PRO A 79 -18.22 13.00 7.40
N TRP A 80 -17.87 11.86 7.99
CA TRP A 80 -16.61 11.18 7.71
C TRP A 80 -16.76 9.69 7.99
N ILE A 81 -16.22 8.85 7.10
CA ILE A 81 -16.21 7.40 7.27
C ILE A 81 -14.79 6.85 7.32
N ALA A 82 -14.58 5.86 8.17
CA ALA A 82 -13.34 5.08 8.22
C ALA A 82 -13.35 4.03 7.10
N LYS A 83 -13.24 4.46 5.84
CA LYS A 83 -13.35 3.57 4.67
C LYS A 83 -12.31 2.43 4.62
N GLU A 84 -11.26 2.51 5.44
CA GLU A 84 -10.14 1.57 5.56
C GLU A 84 -10.15 0.82 6.91
N TRP A 85 -11.33 0.71 7.53
CA TRP A 85 -11.50 0.26 8.91
C TRP A 85 -10.77 -1.05 9.24
N LEU A 86 -10.79 -2.05 8.35
CA LEU A 86 -10.18 -3.35 8.65
C LEU A 86 -8.65 -3.24 8.64
N GLY A 87 -8.09 -2.44 7.73
CA GLY A 87 -6.67 -2.16 7.71
C GLY A 87 -6.23 -1.39 8.97
N GLN A 88 -7.03 -0.44 9.42
CA GLN A 88 -6.82 0.28 10.68
C GLN A 88 -6.89 -0.67 11.89
N VAL A 89 -7.84 -1.61 11.91
CA VAL A 89 -7.92 -2.65 12.94
C VAL A 89 -6.67 -3.53 12.95
N PHE A 90 -6.14 -3.93 11.79
CA PHE A 90 -4.88 -4.69 11.74
C PHE A 90 -3.70 -3.89 12.30
N LEU A 91 -3.59 -2.61 11.95
CA LEU A 91 -2.56 -1.72 12.49
C LEU A 91 -2.70 -1.56 14.01
N ALA A 92 -3.92 -1.38 14.52
CA ALA A 92 -4.17 -1.27 15.95
C ALA A 92 -3.86 -2.57 16.71
N LEU A 93 -4.25 -3.74 16.19
CA LEU A 93 -3.91 -5.03 16.79
C LEU A 93 -2.39 -5.24 16.85
N ALA A 94 -1.68 -4.91 15.76
CA ALA A 94 -0.23 -4.96 15.74
C ALA A 94 0.40 -4.00 16.75
N TYR A 95 -0.14 -2.79 16.87
CA TYR A 95 0.28 -1.81 17.87
C TYR A 95 0.01 -2.31 19.30
N THR A 96 -1.13 -2.92 19.59
CA THR A 96 -1.41 -3.48 20.92
C THR A 96 -0.52 -4.67 21.28
N ALA A 97 -0.08 -5.45 20.28
CA ALA A 97 0.74 -6.64 20.49
C ALA A 97 2.24 -6.30 20.70
N GLY A 98 2.75 -5.25 20.06
CA GLY A 98 4.18 -4.94 20.09
C GLY A 98 4.54 -3.47 19.85
N GLY A 99 3.61 -2.55 20.08
CA GLY A 99 3.78 -1.13 19.80
C GLY A 99 4.12 -0.86 18.33
N TRP A 100 4.94 0.16 18.09
CA TRP A 100 5.41 0.51 16.75
C TRP A 100 6.26 -0.59 16.08
N ASN A 101 6.95 -1.43 16.86
CA ASN A 101 7.62 -2.63 16.33
C ASN A 101 6.63 -3.59 15.70
N GLY A 102 5.49 -3.84 16.37
CA GLY A 102 4.44 -4.70 15.85
C GLY A 102 3.88 -4.19 14.52
N VAL A 103 3.65 -2.88 14.41
CA VAL A 103 3.21 -2.23 13.17
C VAL A 103 4.24 -2.41 12.06
N ALA A 104 5.52 -2.15 12.34
CA ALA A 104 6.59 -2.34 11.35
C ALA A 104 6.69 -3.79 10.87
N VAL A 105 6.65 -4.77 11.78
CA VAL A 105 6.67 -6.20 11.45
C VAL A 105 5.49 -6.59 10.56
N LEU A 106 4.28 -6.11 10.87
CA LEU A 106 3.08 -6.40 10.07
C LEU A 106 3.22 -5.87 8.62
N ILE A 107 3.73 -4.65 8.46
CA ILE A 107 3.93 -4.03 7.15
C ILE A 107 5.00 -4.76 6.35
N ILE A 108 6.15 -5.04 6.98
CA ILE A 108 7.25 -5.80 6.38
C ILE A 108 6.76 -7.19 5.94
N ALA A 109 6.01 -7.90 6.79
CA ALA A 109 5.46 -9.22 6.48
C ALA A 109 4.50 -9.16 5.28
N THR A 110 3.67 -8.13 5.20
CA THR A 110 2.71 -7.95 4.09
C THR A 110 3.43 -7.66 2.76
N ILE A 111 4.49 -6.85 2.78
CA ILE A 111 5.32 -6.60 1.59
C ILE A 111 6.07 -7.86 1.20
N ALA A 112 6.72 -8.55 2.14
CA ALA A 112 7.41 -9.82 1.89
C ALA A 112 6.48 -10.88 1.30
N LEU A 113 5.25 -10.99 1.81
CA LEU A 113 4.20 -11.85 1.26
C LEU A 113 3.86 -11.46 -0.18
N THR A 114 3.66 -10.16 -0.46
CA THR A 114 3.36 -9.66 -1.80
C THR A 114 4.43 -10.07 -2.81
N ILE A 115 5.71 -9.82 -2.49
CA ILE A 115 6.81 -10.10 -3.41
C ILE A 115 7.01 -11.62 -3.59
N SER A 116 6.74 -12.41 -2.54
CA SER A 116 6.76 -13.87 -2.63
C SER A 116 5.62 -14.42 -3.51
N LEU A 117 4.41 -13.87 -3.38
CA LEU A 117 3.28 -14.21 -4.24
C LEU A 117 3.53 -13.80 -5.69
N LEU A 118 4.14 -12.63 -5.92
CA LEU A 118 4.55 -12.19 -7.25
C LEU A 118 5.55 -13.18 -7.86
N SER A 119 6.61 -13.52 -7.13
CA SER A 119 7.59 -14.53 -7.55
C SER A 119 6.92 -15.87 -7.85
N TRP A 120 6.01 -16.32 -6.99
CA TRP A 120 5.26 -17.56 -7.17
C TRP A 120 4.44 -17.56 -8.47
N HIS A 121 3.68 -16.50 -8.74
CA HIS A 121 2.87 -16.40 -9.95
C HIS A 121 3.71 -16.23 -11.22
N LEU A 122 4.81 -15.48 -11.17
CA LEU A 122 5.76 -15.36 -12.28
C LEU A 122 6.45 -16.71 -12.58
N SER A 123 6.84 -17.45 -11.54
CA SER A 123 7.49 -18.76 -11.67
C SER A 123 6.60 -19.85 -12.28
N ALA A 124 5.29 -19.59 -12.41
CA ALA A 124 4.38 -20.49 -13.12
C ALA A 124 4.60 -20.46 -14.64
N TRP A 125 5.27 -19.43 -15.15
CA TRP A 125 5.55 -19.23 -16.57
C TRP A 125 7.04 -19.12 -16.85
N LEU A 126 7.76 -18.43 -15.97
CA LEU A 126 9.18 -18.14 -16.10
C LEU A 126 10.01 -19.09 -15.25
N ARG A 127 11.28 -19.29 -15.63
CA ARG A 127 12.26 -20.01 -14.81
C ARG A 127 12.40 -19.31 -13.45
N PRO A 128 12.61 -20.05 -12.34
CA PRO A 128 12.54 -19.49 -11.00
C PRO A 128 13.47 -18.29 -10.76
N THR A 129 14.69 -18.30 -11.29
CA THR A 129 15.65 -17.18 -11.15
C THR A 129 15.16 -15.89 -11.80
N ALA A 130 14.56 -15.97 -12.99
CA ALA A 130 13.97 -14.80 -13.65
C ALA A 130 12.74 -14.28 -12.90
N ALA A 131 11.90 -15.19 -12.40
CA ALA A 131 10.72 -14.83 -11.59
C ALA A 131 11.11 -14.11 -10.29
N VAL A 132 12.12 -14.62 -9.57
CA VAL A 132 12.67 -14.00 -8.36
C VAL A 132 13.30 -12.64 -8.69
N GLY A 133 14.15 -12.57 -9.73
CA GLY A 133 14.80 -11.31 -10.13
C GLY A 133 13.80 -10.22 -10.48
N LEU A 134 12.75 -10.55 -11.25
CA LEU A 134 11.67 -9.61 -11.57
C LEU A 134 10.85 -9.21 -10.34
N ALA A 135 10.59 -10.13 -9.42
CA ALA A 135 9.88 -9.82 -8.18
C ALA A 135 10.68 -8.87 -7.28
N LEU A 136 11.99 -9.10 -7.13
CA LEU A 136 12.88 -8.21 -6.37
C LEU A 136 13.05 -6.85 -7.05
N LEU A 137 13.14 -6.82 -8.39
CA LEU A 137 13.14 -5.56 -9.14
C LEU A 137 11.83 -4.79 -8.88
N ALA A 138 10.68 -5.46 -8.98
CA ALA A 138 9.40 -4.84 -8.68
C ALA A 138 9.35 -4.30 -7.25
N ALA A 139 9.88 -5.04 -6.26
CA ALA A 139 10.00 -4.58 -4.88
C ALA A 139 10.78 -3.27 -4.77
N ALA A 140 11.94 -3.17 -5.43
CA ALA A 140 12.72 -1.94 -5.47
C ALA A 140 11.95 -0.78 -6.12
N MET A 141 11.26 -1.03 -7.24
CA MET A 141 10.49 0.00 -7.95
C MET A 141 9.36 0.58 -7.10
N ILE A 142 8.64 -0.27 -6.36
CA ILE A 142 7.49 0.17 -5.54
C ILE A 142 7.87 0.61 -4.13
N SER A 143 9.15 0.66 -3.77
CA SER A 143 9.60 1.04 -2.43
C SER A 143 9.08 2.40 -1.90
N PRO A 144 8.80 3.43 -2.73
CA PRO A 144 8.25 4.69 -2.24
C PRO A 144 6.88 4.57 -1.55
N ILE A 145 6.15 3.48 -1.77
CA ILE A 145 4.83 3.25 -1.15
C ILE A 145 4.91 2.35 0.10
N TYR A 146 6.11 2.02 0.58
CA TYR A 146 6.31 1.19 1.79
C TYR A 146 6.10 2.02 3.07
N THR A 147 4.88 2.49 3.27
CA THR A 147 4.49 3.25 4.47
C THR A 147 3.49 2.45 5.31
N ALA A 148 3.48 2.65 6.63
CA ALA A 148 2.55 1.97 7.53
C ALA A 148 1.12 2.54 7.43
N ARG A 149 0.50 2.31 6.28
CA ARG A 149 -0.87 2.70 5.94
C ARG A 149 -1.67 1.49 5.42
N PRO A 150 -3.01 1.51 5.50
CA PRO A 150 -3.86 0.40 5.06
C PRO A 150 -3.70 -0.05 3.60
N HIS A 151 -3.21 0.81 2.69
CA HIS A 151 -3.03 0.44 1.29
C HIS A 151 -2.05 -0.72 1.10
N VAL A 152 -1.08 -0.92 1.99
CA VAL A 152 -0.11 -2.03 1.88
C VAL A 152 -0.81 -3.39 1.91
N PHE A 153 -1.90 -3.53 2.67
CA PHE A 153 -2.69 -4.77 2.74
C PHE A 153 -3.40 -5.12 1.42
N THR A 154 -3.50 -4.17 0.49
CA THR A 154 -4.01 -4.42 -0.87
C THR A 154 -3.02 -5.17 -1.75
N LEU A 155 -1.72 -4.97 -1.54
CA LEU A 155 -0.68 -5.46 -2.44
C LEU A 155 -0.69 -7.00 -2.65
N PRO A 156 -0.86 -7.86 -1.64
CA PRO A 156 -0.95 -9.30 -1.89
C PRO A 156 -2.24 -9.65 -2.65
N ILE A 157 -3.34 -8.94 -2.36
CA ILE A 157 -4.64 -9.16 -3.01
C ILE A 157 -4.58 -8.82 -4.49
N ILE A 158 -4.03 -7.67 -4.87
CA ILE A 158 -4.01 -7.22 -6.26
C ILE A 158 -3.12 -8.11 -7.15
N VAL A 159 -2.07 -8.70 -6.58
CA VAL A 159 -1.24 -9.71 -7.24
C VAL A 159 -2.04 -10.98 -7.52
N ILE A 160 -2.70 -11.54 -6.50
CA ILE A 160 -3.53 -12.76 -6.63
C ILE A 160 -4.68 -12.53 -7.61
N TRP A 161 -5.38 -11.41 -7.47
CA TRP A 161 -6.51 -11.00 -8.30
C TRP A 161 -6.11 -10.94 -9.78
N THR A 162 -5.06 -10.19 -10.10
CA THR A 162 -4.58 -10.02 -11.48
C THR A 162 -4.07 -11.34 -12.06
N ALA A 163 -3.22 -12.06 -11.32
CA ALA A 163 -2.64 -13.31 -11.80
C ALA A 163 -3.70 -14.39 -12.08
N THR A 164 -4.76 -14.44 -11.27
CA THR A 164 -5.83 -15.42 -11.41
C THR A 164 -6.76 -15.07 -12.58
N LEU A 165 -7.17 -13.80 -12.70
CA LEU A 165 -8.07 -13.36 -13.77
C LEU A 165 -7.43 -13.47 -15.16
N PHE A 166 -6.22 -12.96 -15.34
CA PHE A 166 -5.55 -13.07 -16.64
C PHE A 166 -5.21 -14.52 -17.01
N ARG A 167 -4.96 -15.40 -16.02
CA ARG A 167 -4.81 -16.84 -16.25
C ARG A 167 -6.14 -17.49 -16.67
N ALA A 168 -7.24 -17.15 -16.02
CA ALA A 168 -8.56 -17.66 -16.40
C ALA A 168 -8.92 -17.21 -17.82
N ALA A 169 -8.70 -15.93 -18.16
CA ALA A 169 -8.93 -15.40 -19.50
C ALA A 169 -8.09 -16.13 -20.56
N ARG A 170 -6.80 -16.33 -20.27
CA ARG A 170 -5.87 -17.05 -21.14
C ARG A 170 -6.27 -18.51 -21.38
N ASN A 171 -6.74 -19.18 -20.33
CA ASN A 171 -7.14 -20.58 -20.39
C ASN A 171 -8.58 -20.76 -20.87
N GLU A 172 -9.25 -19.68 -21.28
CA GLU A 172 -10.67 -19.68 -21.70
C GLU A 172 -11.59 -20.28 -20.62
N GLN A 173 -11.32 -19.93 -19.37
CA GLN A 173 -12.06 -20.36 -18.19
C GLN A 173 -12.85 -19.21 -17.57
N ALA A 174 -13.92 -19.56 -16.85
CA ALA A 174 -14.69 -18.58 -16.09
C ALA A 174 -13.86 -18.03 -14.92
N PRO A 175 -14.07 -16.77 -14.49
CA PRO A 175 -13.42 -16.25 -13.30
C PRO A 175 -13.80 -17.09 -12.08
N PRO A 176 -12.84 -17.49 -11.24
CA PRO A 176 -13.16 -18.22 -10.02
C PRO A 176 -14.00 -17.37 -9.05
N LEU A 177 -15.15 -17.89 -8.61
CA LEU A 177 -16.07 -17.13 -7.74
C LEU A 177 -15.49 -16.79 -6.36
N TRP A 178 -14.50 -17.57 -5.86
CA TRP A 178 -13.84 -17.27 -4.60
C TRP A 178 -13.11 -15.90 -4.62
N LEU A 179 -12.75 -15.39 -5.81
CA LEU A 179 -12.21 -14.04 -5.95
C LEU A 179 -13.19 -12.99 -5.42
N LEU A 180 -14.50 -13.20 -5.52
CA LEU A 180 -15.48 -12.26 -4.97
C LEU A 180 -15.33 -12.09 -3.44
N ALA A 181 -15.00 -13.17 -2.71
CA ALA A 181 -14.69 -13.07 -1.28
C ALA A 181 -13.40 -12.30 -1.03
N LEU A 182 -12.40 -12.46 -1.90
CA LEU A 182 -11.15 -11.68 -1.85
C LEU A 182 -11.41 -10.19 -2.11
N LEU A 183 -12.34 -9.86 -3.01
CA LEU A 183 -12.76 -8.49 -3.29
C LEU A 183 -13.54 -7.88 -2.12
N VAL A 184 -14.38 -8.65 -1.43
CA VAL A 184 -15.02 -8.22 -0.17
C VAL A 184 -13.97 -7.88 0.88
N LEU A 185 -12.97 -8.75 1.06
CA LEU A 185 -11.85 -8.47 1.97
C LEU A 185 -11.14 -7.17 1.57
N TRP A 186 -10.83 -6.99 0.29
CA TRP A 186 -10.19 -5.78 -0.22
C TRP A 186 -11.04 -4.53 0.04
N ALA A 187 -12.35 -4.59 -0.21
CA ALA A 187 -13.27 -3.47 0.00
C ALA A 187 -13.36 -3.01 1.45
N ASN A 188 -12.99 -3.87 2.41
CA ASN A 188 -12.92 -3.52 3.83
C ASN A 188 -11.51 -3.06 4.27
N LEU A 189 -10.47 -3.38 3.51
CA LEU A 189 -9.09 -3.01 3.80
C LEU A 189 -8.73 -1.62 3.28
N HIS A 190 -9.10 -1.28 2.05
CA HIS A 190 -8.65 -0.04 1.40
C HIS A 190 -9.52 0.35 0.22
N ALA A 191 -9.67 1.67 -0.03
CA ALA A 191 -10.54 2.21 -1.08
C ALA A 191 -10.17 1.83 -2.52
N THR A 192 -8.95 1.33 -2.76
CA THR A 192 -8.51 0.92 -4.11
C THR A 192 -9.14 -0.38 -4.62
N PHE A 193 -10.04 -1.02 -3.87
CA PHE A 193 -10.77 -2.21 -4.34
C PHE A 193 -11.51 -1.99 -5.68
N THR A 194 -11.89 -0.75 -5.97
CA THR A 194 -12.49 -0.34 -7.25
C THR A 194 -11.56 -0.58 -8.45
N VAL A 195 -10.24 -0.57 -8.25
CA VAL A 195 -9.26 -0.96 -9.28
C VAL A 195 -9.43 -2.44 -9.66
N GLY A 196 -9.92 -3.27 -8.73
CA GLY A 196 -10.28 -4.67 -9.01
C GLY A 196 -11.32 -4.80 -10.14
N PHE A 197 -12.28 -3.86 -10.23
CA PHE A 197 -13.28 -3.84 -11.30
C PHE A 197 -12.62 -3.59 -12.67
N VAL A 198 -11.70 -2.64 -12.70
CA VAL A 198 -10.95 -2.27 -13.91
C VAL A 198 -10.08 -3.44 -14.37
N ILE A 199 -9.37 -4.10 -13.45
CA ILE A 199 -8.56 -5.29 -13.76
C ILE A 199 -9.45 -6.42 -14.31
N ALA A 200 -10.62 -6.66 -13.72
CA ALA A 200 -11.56 -7.66 -14.21
C ALA A 200 -12.08 -7.35 -15.61
N ALA A 201 -12.36 -6.07 -15.90
CA ALA A 201 -12.74 -5.63 -17.24
C ALA A 201 -11.62 -5.89 -18.26
N PHE A 202 -10.37 -5.52 -17.96
CA PHE A 202 -9.25 -5.78 -18.87
C PHE A 202 -8.97 -7.28 -19.09
N ALA A 203 -9.08 -8.11 -18.05
CA ALA A 203 -8.98 -9.56 -18.21
C ALA A 203 -10.13 -10.13 -19.05
N GLY A 204 -11.35 -9.59 -18.90
CA GLY A 204 -12.50 -9.92 -19.76
C GLY A 204 -12.29 -9.48 -21.22
N LEU A 205 -11.66 -8.32 -21.46
CA LEU A 205 -11.27 -7.86 -22.80
C LEU A 205 -10.20 -8.76 -23.42
N ASP A 206 -9.23 -9.25 -22.64
CA ASP A 206 -8.24 -10.24 -23.12
C ASP A 206 -8.93 -11.54 -23.54
N LEU A 207 -9.89 -12.04 -22.75
CA LEU A 207 -10.71 -13.19 -23.15
C LEU A 207 -11.49 -12.92 -24.45
N LEU A 208 -12.12 -11.75 -24.56
CA LEU A 208 -12.90 -11.38 -25.74
C LEU A 208 -12.02 -11.34 -26.99
N GLY A 209 -10.81 -10.77 -26.88
CA GLY A 209 -9.83 -10.75 -27.97
C GLY A 209 -9.38 -12.14 -28.42
N ARG A 210 -9.30 -13.10 -27.49
CA ARG A 210 -8.94 -14.51 -27.76
C ARG A 210 -10.07 -15.29 -28.41
N THR A 211 -11.26 -15.23 -27.81
CA THR A 211 -12.41 -16.05 -28.23
C THR A 211 -13.19 -15.44 -29.40
N ARG A 212 -13.09 -14.12 -29.64
CA ARG A 212 -13.84 -13.41 -30.71
C ARG A 212 -15.34 -13.74 -30.71
N LEU A 213 -15.97 -13.79 -29.53
CA LEU A 213 -17.37 -14.13 -29.32
C LEU A 213 -17.78 -15.59 -29.65
N SER A 214 -16.83 -16.48 -29.93
CA SER A 214 -17.13 -17.89 -30.22
C SER A 214 -17.74 -18.68 -29.05
N ASN A 215 -17.59 -18.18 -27.82
CA ASN A 215 -18.14 -18.81 -26.61
C ASN A 215 -19.00 -17.82 -25.79
N PRO A 216 -20.27 -17.61 -26.17
CA PRO A 216 -21.15 -16.63 -25.52
C PRO A 216 -21.46 -16.98 -24.07
N MET A 217 -21.54 -18.27 -23.73
CA MET A 217 -21.77 -18.72 -22.35
C MET A 217 -20.61 -18.32 -21.42
N LEU A 218 -19.37 -18.49 -21.89
CA LEU A 218 -18.20 -18.06 -21.13
C LEU A 218 -18.17 -16.53 -20.97
N LEU A 219 -18.46 -15.79 -22.03
CA LEU A 219 -18.56 -14.33 -21.96
C LEU A 219 -19.64 -13.88 -20.96
N ALA A 220 -20.80 -14.53 -20.95
CA ALA A 220 -21.86 -14.25 -19.98
C ALA A 220 -21.39 -14.47 -18.53
N LYS A 221 -20.57 -15.50 -18.26
CA LYS A 221 -19.98 -15.72 -16.93
C LYS A 221 -19.00 -14.60 -16.54
N TRP A 222 -18.21 -14.09 -17.48
CA TRP A 222 -17.33 -12.94 -17.24
C TRP A 222 -18.10 -11.64 -16.99
N ILE A 223 -19.16 -11.39 -17.76
CA ILE A 223 -20.07 -10.25 -17.55
C ILE A 223 -20.73 -10.37 -16.18
N ALA A 224 -21.29 -11.54 -15.84
CA ALA A 224 -21.90 -11.78 -14.53
C ALA A 224 -20.90 -11.56 -13.39
N PHE A 225 -19.66 -12.06 -13.52
CA PHE A 225 -18.60 -11.81 -12.54
C PHE A 225 -18.30 -10.31 -12.39
N GLY A 226 -18.19 -9.58 -13.52
CA GLY A 226 -17.99 -8.13 -13.52
C GLY A 226 -19.12 -7.36 -12.84
N LEU A 227 -20.37 -7.77 -13.04
CA LEU A 227 -21.55 -7.19 -12.38
C LEU A 227 -21.63 -7.54 -10.88
N LEU A 228 -21.15 -8.73 -10.49
CA LEU A 228 -21.07 -9.14 -9.09
C LEU A 228 -20.02 -8.35 -8.31
N CYS A 229 -18.93 -7.89 -8.95
CA CYS A 229 -17.87 -7.14 -8.29
C CYS A 229 -18.36 -5.90 -7.50
N PRO A 230 -19.11 -4.95 -8.08
CA PRO A 230 -19.66 -3.82 -7.33
C PRO A 230 -20.70 -4.27 -6.29
N LEU A 231 -21.50 -5.31 -6.56
CA LEU A 231 -22.52 -5.82 -5.63
C LEU A 231 -21.90 -6.40 -4.36
N VAL A 232 -20.89 -7.26 -4.47
CA VAL A 232 -20.23 -7.85 -3.29
C VAL A 232 -19.43 -6.80 -2.51
N SER A 233 -18.95 -5.75 -3.18
CA SER A 233 -18.26 -4.64 -2.51
C SER A 233 -19.19 -3.83 -1.57
N LEU A 234 -20.51 -4.02 -1.66
CA LEU A 234 -21.47 -3.47 -0.70
C LEU A 234 -21.46 -4.21 0.65
N ILE A 235 -20.77 -5.35 0.75
CA ILE A 235 -20.46 -6.02 2.01
C ILE A 235 -19.31 -5.26 2.70
N ASN A 236 -19.59 -4.00 3.01
CA ASN A 236 -18.76 -3.05 3.73
C ASN A 236 -19.71 -2.30 4.69
N PRO A 237 -19.32 -2.00 5.93
CA PRO A 237 -20.19 -1.33 6.90
C PRO A 237 -20.76 0.01 6.43
N TYR A 238 -20.13 0.65 5.44
CA TYR A 238 -20.56 1.89 4.83
C TYR A 238 -21.30 1.73 3.49
N GLY A 239 -21.46 0.50 3.00
CA GLY A 239 -22.15 0.17 1.75
C GLY A 239 -21.69 1.01 0.56
N VAL A 240 -22.64 1.68 -0.11
CA VAL A 240 -22.38 2.51 -1.30
C VAL A 240 -21.39 3.66 -1.03
N LYS A 241 -21.35 4.18 0.20
CA LYS A 241 -20.44 5.29 0.54
C LYS A 241 -18.97 4.90 0.38
N ALA A 242 -18.60 3.64 0.59
CA ALA A 242 -17.23 3.17 0.37
C ALA A 242 -16.81 3.25 -1.11
N ILE A 243 -17.73 2.96 -2.03
CA ILE A 243 -17.52 3.10 -3.47
C ILE A 243 -17.41 4.59 -3.83
N LEU A 244 -18.38 5.41 -3.38
CA LEU A 244 -18.41 6.85 -3.67
C LEU A 244 -17.17 7.58 -3.15
N ALA A 245 -16.66 7.21 -1.98
CA ALA A 245 -15.45 7.77 -1.39
C ALA A 245 -14.20 7.59 -2.28
N THR A 246 -14.20 6.63 -3.22
CA THR A 246 -13.11 6.50 -4.21
C THR A 246 -13.24 7.58 -5.29
N PHE A 247 -14.46 7.84 -5.76
CA PHE A 247 -14.74 8.83 -6.80
C PHE A 247 -14.59 10.26 -6.30
N THR A 248 -14.93 10.54 -5.04
CA THR A 248 -14.72 11.87 -4.43
C THR A 248 -13.25 12.27 -4.41
N VAL A 249 -12.34 11.31 -4.26
CA VAL A 249 -10.90 11.57 -4.31
C VAL A 249 -10.43 11.78 -5.76
N ALA A 250 -10.91 10.95 -6.68
CA ALA A 250 -10.56 11.05 -8.11
C ALA A 250 -11.09 12.33 -8.78
N TYR A 251 -12.23 12.86 -8.32
CA TYR A 251 -12.90 14.01 -8.92
C TYR A 251 -13.24 15.08 -7.87
N GLY A 252 -12.64 16.26 -8.00
CA GLY A 252 -13.04 17.46 -7.25
C GLY A 252 -12.43 17.62 -5.86
N ASN A 253 -11.44 16.82 -5.49
CA ASN A 253 -10.73 16.99 -4.23
C ASN A 253 -9.60 18.03 -4.37
N GLU A 254 -9.80 19.19 -3.75
CA GLU A 254 -8.84 20.32 -3.77
C GLU A 254 -7.51 20.04 -3.07
N ALA A 255 -7.44 18.99 -2.23
CA ALA A 255 -6.21 18.60 -1.54
C ALA A 255 -5.24 17.84 -2.46
N VAL A 256 -5.75 17.16 -3.50
CA VAL A 256 -4.97 16.27 -4.38
C VAL A 256 -3.73 16.97 -4.98
N PRO A 257 -3.80 18.21 -5.52
CA PRO A 257 -2.61 18.88 -6.05
C PRO A 257 -1.59 19.29 -4.96
N LEU A 258 -2.04 19.43 -3.71
CA LEU A 258 -1.23 19.87 -2.59
C LEU A 258 -0.46 18.72 -1.93
N ILE A 259 -0.95 17.49 -2.06
CA ILE A 259 -0.37 16.29 -1.46
C ILE A 259 0.68 15.68 -2.39
N LEU A 260 1.90 15.46 -1.86
CA LEU A 260 3.06 15.02 -2.66
C LEU A 260 2.83 13.71 -3.42
N GLU A 261 2.26 12.68 -2.78
CA GLU A 261 2.04 11.36 -3.38
C GLU A 261 1.02 11.35 -4.53
N TRP A 262 0.19 12.38 -4.63
CA TRP A 262 -0.82 12.54 -5.68
C TRP A 262 -0.29 13.33 -6.89
N ARG A 263 0.90 13.92 -6.79
CA ARG A 263 1.51 14.64 -7.89
C ARG A 263 1.88 13.69 -9.04
N PRO A 264 1.93 14.23 -10.27
CA PRO A 264 2.47 13.50 -11.41
C PRO A 264 3.89 12.98 -11.13
N PHE A 265 4.26 11.94 -11.87
CA PHE A 265 5.61 11.43 -11.87
C PHE A 265 6.62 12.55 -12.21
N ASP A 266 7.70 12.59 -11.45
CA ASP A 266 8.78 13.56 -11.61
C ASP A 266 10.12 12.81 -11.58
N ALA A 267 10.80 12.78 -12.73
CA ALA A 267 12.07 12.11 -12.93
C ALA A 267 13.19 12.66 -12.04
N SER A 268 13.12 13.93 -11.63
CA SER A 268 14.14 14.55 -10.77
C SER A 268 14.18 13.96 -9.35
N VAL A 269 13.05 13.42 -8.89
CA VAL A 269 12.91 12.79 -7.56
C VAL A 269 12.78 11.27 -7.63
N GLN A 270 12.45 10.70 -8.79
CA GLN A 270 12.26 9.26 -9.00
C GLN A 270 13.12 8.70 -10.16
N PRO A 271 14.46 8.90 -10.15
CA PRO A 271 15.33 8.48 -11.25
C PRO A 271 15.40 6.96 -11.41
N LEU A 272 15.29 6.20 -10.32
CA LEU A 272 15.29 4.74 -10.36
C LEU A 272 14.09 4.21 -11.17
N GLN A 273 12.92 4.78 -10.94
CA GLN A 273 11.69 4.42 -11.64
C GLN A 273 11.69 4.90 -13.10
N GLU A 274 12.30 6.06 -13.38
CA GLU A 274 12.53 6.53 -14.75
C GLU A 274 13.33 5.49 -15.54
N VAL A 275 14.48 5.09 -15.01
CA VAL A 275 15.32 4.05 -15.62
C VAL A 275 14.54 2.75 -15.79
N GLY A 276 13.72 2.36 -14.81
CA GLY A 276 12.83 1.20 -14.91
C GLY A 276 11.86 1.27 -16.09
N ILE A 277 11.20 2.42 -16.30
CA ILE A 277 10.31 2.65 -17.45
C ILE A 277 11.10 2.60 -18.76
N LEU A 278 12.24 3.29 -18.83
CA LEU A 278 13.07 3.35 -20.04
C LEU A 278 13.59 1.97 -20.44
N LEU A 279 14.07 1.18 -19.47
CA LEU A 279 14.51 -0.20 -19.71
C LEU A 279 13.36 -1.10 -20.14
N PHE A 280 12.16 -0.94 -19.56
CA PHE A 280 10.98 -1.67 -19.99
C PHE A 280 10.59 -1.34 -21.44
N VAL A 281 10.55 -0.05 -21.80
CA VAL A 281 10.26 0.39 -23.18
C VAL A 281 11.33 -0.10 -24.15
N PHE A 282 12.60 0.05 -23.82
CA PHE A 282 13.71 -0.47 -24.62
C PHE A 282 13.58 -1.99 -24.83
N ALA A 283 13.28 -2.75 -23.76
CA ALA A 283 13.08 -4.19 -23.85
C ALA A 283 11.89 -4.54 -24.77
N LEU A 284 10.76 -3.84 -24.68
CA LEU A 284 9.62 -4.06 -25.59
C LEU A 284 9.99 -3.81 -27.06
N LEU A 285 10.72 -2.74 -27.34
CA LEU A 285 11.13 -2.36 -28.70
C LEU A 285 12.14 -3.34 -29.30
N VAL A 286 13.14 -3.77 -28.52
CA VAL A 286 14.22 -4.65 -29.00
C VAL A 286 13.79 -6.11 -29.06
N SER A 287 13.00 -6.56 -28.08
CA SER A 287 12.53 -7.95 -28.06
C SER A 287 11.55 -8.22 -29.21
N ARG A 288 10.74 -7.25 -29.65
CA ARG A 288 9.62 -7.51 -30.59
C ARG A 288 8.58 -8.47 -29.98
N LEU A 289 8.41 -8.42 -28.65
CA LEU A 289 7.41 -9.20 -27.92
C LEU A 289 6.02 -8.92 -28.49
N ARG A 290 5.34 -9.96 -28.99
CA ARG A 290 3.96 -9.86 -29.45
C ARG A 290 3.01 -10.00 -28.27
N ILE A 291 2.24 -8.96 -28.00
CA ILE A 291 1.20 -8.94 -26.97
C ILE A 291 -0.17 -8.65 -27.59
N GLY A 292 -1.22 -9.21 -27.01
CA GLY A 292 -2.60 -8.91 -27.42
C GLY A 292 -2.97 -7.45 -27.14
N TRP A 293 -3.85 -6.87 -27.96
CA TRP A 293 -4.25 -5.45 -27.86
C TRP A 293 -4.83 -5.10 -26.48
N ALA A 294 -5.60 -5.99 -25.85
CA ALA A 294 -6.18 -5.78 -24.53
C ALA A 294 -5.10 -5.64 -23.44
N LYS A 295 -4.04 -6.46 -23.52
CA LYS A 295 -2.88 -6.36 -22.62
C LYS A 295 -2.06 -5.10 -22.91
N ALA A 296 -1.90 -4.72 -24.17
CA ALA A 296 -1.24 -3.46 -24.53
C ALA A 296 -1.98 -2.26 -23.93
N LEU A 297 -3.32 -2.23 -24.03
CA LEU A 297 -4.13 -1.20 -23.37
C LEU A 297 -4.00 -1.24 -21.85
N PHE A 298 -3.94 -2.43 -21.23
CA PHE A 298 -3.71 -2.54 -19.79
C PHE A 298 -2.35 -1.97 -19.35
N ILE A 299 -1.29 -2.21 -20.13
CA ILE A 299 0.05 -1.64 -19.89
C ILE A 299 0.01 -0.11 -20.00
N ILE A 300 -0.61 0.42 -21.05
CA ILE A 300 -0.76 1.87 -21.25
C ILE A 300 -1.58 2.48 -20.11
N PHE A 301 -2.69 1.84 -19.73
CA PHE A 301 -3.54 2.29 -18.63
C PHE A 301 -2.78 2.36 -17.30
N THR A 302 -2.11 1.27 -16.91
CA THR A 302 -1.36 1.22 -15.64
C THR A 302 -0.18 2.20 -15.62
N LEU A 303 0.50 2.39 -16.76
CA LEU A 303 1.54 3.40 -16.90
C LEU A 303 0.97 4.80 -16.79
N HIS A 304 -0.13 5.11 -17.49
CA HIS A 304 -0.78 6.41 -17.44
C HIS A 304 -1.19 6.76 -16.02
N VAL A 305 -1.88 5.85 -15.31
CA VAL A 305 -2.32 6.09 -13.93
C VAL A 305 -1.13 6.34 -13.00
N TYR A 306 -0.02 5.61 -13.16
CA TYR A 306 1.21 5.87 -12.42
C TYR A 306 1.81 7.25 -12.75
N LEU A 307 1.95 7.59 -14.03
CA LEU A 307 2.53 8.88 -14.45
C LEU A 307 1.66 10.07 -14.02
N THR A 308 0.34 9.91 -13.98
CA THR A 308 -0.59 10.93 -13.49
C THR A 308 -0.50 11.07 -11.96
N HIS A 309 -0.31 9.97 -11.25
CA HIS A 309 -0.35 9.93 -9.79
C HIS A 309 0.68 8.92 -9.24
N SER A 310 1.78 9.42 -8.69
CA SER A 310 2.92 8.60 -8.24
C SER A 310 2.53 7.50 -7.24
N ARG A 311 1.50 7.72 -6.40
CA ARG A 311 0.97 6.70 -5.46
C ARG A 311 0.52 5.39 -6.12
N PHE A 312 0.19 5.38 -7.42
CA PHE A 312 -0.27 4.19 -8.15
C PHE A 312 0.86 3.43 -8.87
N ILE A 313 2.13 3.75 -8.55
CA ILE A 313 3.32 3.07 -9.07
C ILE A 313 3.24 1.53 -9.07
N TYR A 314 2.63 0.97 -8.03
CA TYR A 314 2.48 -0.47 -7.86
C TYR A 314 1.60 -1.12 -8.94
N LEU A 315 0.66 -0.39 -9.54
CA LEU A 315 -0.16 -0.92 -10.64
C LEU A 315 0.69 -1.30 -11.83
N PHE A 316 1.66 -0.45 -12.19
CA PHE A 316 2.53 -0.74 -13.32
C PHE A 316 3.54 -1.84 -12.97
N PHE A 317 4.35 -1.64 -11.93
CA PHE A 317 5.50 -2.51 -11.65
C PHE A 317 5.14 -3.89 -11.07
N LEU A 318 3.99 -4.05 -10.38
CA LEU A 318 3.55 -5.38 -9.93
C LEU A 318 2.76 -6.11 -11.01
N LEU A 319 1.87 -5.41 -11.73
CA LEU A 319 0.85 -6.09 -12.54
C LEU A 319 1.32 -6.36 -13.96
N VAL A 320 2.10 -5.47 -14.57
CA VAL A 320 2.58 -5.66 -15.94
C VAL A 320 3.41 -6.94 -16.09
N PRO A 321 4.40 -7.24 -15.21
CA PRO A 321 5.13 -8.51 -15.29
C PRO A 321 4.22 -9.73 -15.24
N ILE A 322 3.18 -9.71 -14.40
CA ILE A 322 2.20 -10.81 -14.29
C ILE A 322 1.45 -11.01 -15.61
N VAL A 323 0.99 -9.92 -16.21
CA VAL A 323 0.14 -9.94 -17.40
C VAL A 323 0.88 -10.44 -18.64
N ILE A 324 2.17 -10.14 -18.77
CA ILE A 324 2.98 -10.51 -19.95
C ILE A 324 3.86 -11.75 -19.76
N ALA A 325 3.95 -12.30 -18.54
CA ALA A 325 4.86 -13.41 -18.22
C ALA A 325 4.68 -14.63 -19.15
N ALA A 326 3.43 -14.94 -19.51
CA ALA A 326 3.14 -16.07 -20.38
C ALA A 326 3.60 -15.83 -21.83
N GLU A 327 3.35 -14.64 -22.38
CA GLU A 327 3.82 -14.24 -23.71
C GLU A 327 5.35 -14.24 -23.79
N VAL A 328 6.02 -13.79 -22.73
CA VAL A 328 7.48 -13.85 -22.60
C VAL A 328 7.96 -15.30 -22.60
N ALA A 329 7.34 -16.17 -21.80
CA ALA A 329 7.71 -17.58 -21.74
C ALA A 329 7.55 -18.32 -23.08
N GLU A 330 6.49 -18.02 -23.84
CA GLU A 330 6.24 -18.64 -25.15
C GLU A 330 7.20 -18.15 -26.24
N GLN A 331 7.51 -16.86 -26.27
CA GLN A 331 8.35 -16.27 -27.31
C GLN A 331 9.85 -16.38 -27.00
N TYR A 332 10.20 -16.54 -25.72
CA TYR A 332 11.58 -16.71 -25.25
C TYR A 332 11.70 -17.99 -24.40
N PRO A 333 11.79 -19.17 -25.03
CA PRO A 333 11.86 -20.44 -24.31
C PRO A 333 13.00 -20.51 -23.28
N ALA A 334 14.11 -19.79 -23.50
CA ALA A 334 15.23 -19.65 -22.56
C ALA A 334 14.82 -19.12 -21.17
N LEU A 335 13.74 -18.34 -21.10
CA LEU A 335 13.20 -17.79 -19.85
C LEU A 335 12.05 -18.62 -19.29
N SER A 336 11.56 -19.63 -20.01
CA SER A 336 10.36 -20.38 -19.65
C SER A 336 10.59 -21.43 -18.56
N LEU A 337 9.56 -21.65 -17.73
CA LEU A 337 9.52 -22.76 -16.78
C LEU A 337 9.58 -24.10 -17.51
N ALA A 338 8.90 -24.24 -18.65
CA ALA A 338 8.85 -25.48 -19.43
C ALA A 338 10.25 -25.94 -19.85
N LYS A 339 11.05 -25.03 -20.41
CA LYS A 339 12.44 -25.34 -20.76
C LYS A 339 13.28 -25.63 -19.52
N TRP A 340 13.15 -24.83 -18.47
CA TRP A 340 13.89 -25.03 -17.22
C TRP A 340 13.60 -26.41 -16.59
N MET A 341 12.36 -26.89 -16.64
CA MET A 341 11.99 -28.23 -16.17
C MET A 341 12.56 -29.36 -17.04
N ALA A 342 12.83 -29.10 -18.32
CA ALA A 342 13.39 -30.07 -19.26
C ALA A 342 14.92 -30.09 -19.24
N ASP A 343 15.57 -28.97 -18.92
CA ASP A 343 17.02 -28.87 -18.84
C ASP A 343 17.58 -29.66 -17.63
N LYS A 344 18.86 -30.06 -17.71
CA LYS A 344 19.53 -30.77 -16.60
C LYS A 344 19.77 -29.80 -15.44
N ARG A 345 19.47 -30.27 -14.22
CA ARG A 345 19.68 -29.48 -13.00
C ARG A 345 21.16 -29.22 -12.74
N ASP A 346 21.46 -27.98 -12.38
CA ASP A 346 22.79 -27.60 -11.94
C ASP A 346 23.09 -28.08 -10.49
N GLY A 347 24.26 -27.71 -9.96
CA GLY A 347 24.65 -28.08 -8.60
C GLY A 347 23.82 -27.38 -7.52
N LEU A 348 23.41 -26.12 -7.74
CA LEU A 348 22.66 -25.31 -6.78
C LEU A 348 21.21 -25.79 -6.66
N GLU A 349 20.57 -26.13 -7.78
CA GLU A 349 19.21 -26.68 -7.81
C GLU A 349 19.14 -28.04 -7.13
N ARG A 350 20.14 -28.90 -7.34
CA ARG A 350 20.25 -30.19 -6.65
C ARG A 350 20.47 -30.00 -5.15
N PHE A 351 21.28 -29.01 -4.76
CA PHE A 351 21.46 -28.65 -3.36
C PHE A 351 20.14 -28.21 -2.71
N PHE A 352 19.43 -27.25 -3.32
CA PHE A 352 18.14 -26.78 -2.80
C PHE A 352 17.07 -27.87 -2.73
N ALA A 353 16.99 -28.75 -3.74
CA ALA A 353 16.05 -29.87 -3.73
C ALA A 353 16.37 -30.89 -2.63
N ARG A 354 17.66 -31.21 -2.43
CA ARG A 354 18.12 -32.17 -1.40
C ARG A 354 17.89 -31.68 0.02
N TRP A 355 18.17 -30.41 0.27
CA TRP A 355 18.10 -29.79 1.61
C TRP A 355 16.81 -29.01 1.85
N PHE A 356 15.79 -29.21 1.00
CA PHE A 356 14.53 -28.46 1.01
C PHE A 356 13.93 -28.32 2.42
N ASN A 357 13.74 -29.44 3.13
CA ASN A 357 13.11 -29.45 4.44
C ASN A 357 13.96 -28.71 5.49
N GLN A 358 15.28 -28.89 5.46
CA GLN A 358 16.21 -28.26 6.39
C GLN A 358 16.28 -26.75 6.16
N ILE A 359 16.34 -26.31 4.90
CA ILE A 359 16.37 -24.90 4.53
C ILE A 359 15.03 -24.24 4.91
N CYS A 360 13.89 -24.88 4.65
CA CYS A 360 12.59 -24.42 5.15
C CYS A 360 12.58 -24.26 6.68
N GLY A 361 13.06 -25.27 7.41
CA GLY A 361 13.14 -25.24 8.87
C GLY A 361 14.00 -24.11 9.38
N ILE A 362 15.22 -23.95 8.83
CA ILE A 362 16.15 -22.88 9.19
C ILE A 362 15.56 -21.51 8.84
N ALA A 363 14.99 -21.34 7.65
CA ALA A 363 14.36 -20.08 7.25
C ALA A 363 13.17 -19.73 8.17
N GLY A 364 12.38 -20.72 8.58
CA GLY A 364 11.32 -20.53 9.57
C GLY A 364 11.86 -20.09 10.93
N VAL A 365 12.89 -20.75 11.44
CA VAL A 365 13.55 -20.38 12.71
C VAL A 365 14.16 -18.97 12.63
N LEU A 366 14.84 -18.63 11.53
CA LEU A 366 15.41 -17.30 11.32
C LEU A 366 14.33 -16.23 11.20
N ALA A 367 13.21 -16.52 10.55
CA ALA A 367 12.08 -15.59 10.45
C ALA A 367 11.47 -15.33 11.84
N VAL A 368 11.25 -16.37 12.64
CA VAL A 368 10.77 -16.24 14.03
C VAL A 368 11.78 -15.48 14.90
N GLY A 369 13.07 -15.81 14.77
CA GLY A 369 14.15 -15.12 15.48
C GLY A 369 14.25 -13.64 15.10
N ALA A 370 14.13 -13.30 13.81
CA ALA A 370 14.12 -11.92 13.34
C ALA A 370 12.92 -11.13 13.89
N VAL A 371 11.72 -11.72 13.88
CA VAL A 371 10.54 -11.12 14.51
C VAL A 371 10.77 -10.90 16.00
N ALA A 372 11.30 -11.89 16.72
CA ALA A 372 11.59 -11.77 18.15
C ALA A 372 12.63 -10.68 18.44
N VAL A 373 13.69 -10.58 17.64
CA VAL A 373 14.72 -9.53 17.78
C VAL A 373 14.15 -8.14 17.50
N LEU A 374 13.38 -8.00 16.41
CA LEU A 374 12.74 -6.72 16.05
C LEU A 374 11.72 -6.27 17.10
N THR A 375 11.05 -7.20 17.78
CA THR A 375 10.06 -6.85 18.81
C THR A 375 10.69 -6.61 20.18
N SER A 376 11.81 -7.24 20.52
CA SER A 376 12.40 -7.21 21.88
C SER A 376 13.69 -6.42 22.03
N ALA A 377 14.56 -6.39 21.02
CA ALA A 377 15.91 -5.83 21.13
C ALA A 377 16.03 -4.41 20.58
N TYR A 378 15.20 -4.04 19.59
CA TYR A 378 15.20 -2.73 18.97
C TYR A 378 13.90 -2.01 19.23
N ARG A 379 13.95 -0.75 19.66
CA ARG A 379 12.76 0.12 19.71
C ARG A 379 12.69 0.91 18.41
N ILE A 380 11.82 0.47 17.52
CA ILE A 380 11.44 1.17 16.29
C ILE A 380 10.29 2.08 16.67
N GLU A 381 10.49 3.38 16.54
CA GLU A 381 9.45 4.40 16.76
C GLU A 381 9.47 5.38 15.59
N PRO A 382 8.33 5.99 15.23
CA PRO A 382 8.32 7.11 14.29
C PRO A 382 9.24 8.22 14.81
N SER A 383 9.91 8.94 13.91
CA SER A 383 10.94 9.89 14.33
C SER A 383 10.34 11.16 14.95
N GLN A 384 11.17 12.00 15.59
CA GLN A 384 10.78 13.32 16.08
C GLN A 384 10.12 14.20 14.99
N LYS A 385 10.47 13.99 13.72
CA LYS A 385 9.92 14.72 12.58
C LYS A 385 8.40 14.57 12.46
N THR A 386 7.84 13.41 12.79
CA THR A 386 6.39 13.14 12.69
C THR A 386 5.72 12.97 14.04
N SER A 387 6.43 12.46 15.05
CA SER A 387 5.89 12.30 16.40
C SER A 387 5.69 13.62 17.13
N ALA A 388 6.53 14.63 16.85
CA ALA A 388 6.62 15.86 17.62
C ALA A 388 6.74 15.61 19.13
N ARG A 389 7.39 14.50 19.54
CA ARG A 389 7.37 13.99 20.91
C ARG A 389 7.83 15.04 21.94
N ASP A 390 8.91 15.77 21.63
CA ASP A 390 9.46 16.75 22.58
C ASP A 390 8.57 18.00 22.67
N ALA A 391 7.97 18.43 21.55
CA ALA A 391 6.97 19.50 21.53
C ALA A 391 5.69 19.10 22.29
N LEU A 392 5.23 17.86 22.16
CA LEU A 392 4.06 17.36 22.89
C LEU A 392 4.35 17.20 24.39
N ALA A 393 5.56 16.81 24.78
CA ALA A 393 5.98 16.82 26.19
C ALA A 393 5.98 18.25 26.77
N PHE A 394 6.34 19.25 25.97
CA PHE A 394 6.20 20.65 26.36
C PHE A 394 4.73 21.06 26.56
N VAL A 395 3.85 20.70 25.61
CA VAL A 395 2.39 20.95 25.70
C VAL A 395 1.82 20.37 27.00
N GLU A 396 2.18 19.13 27.33
CA GLU A 396 1.72 18.44 28.54
C GLU A 396 2.24 19.11 29.82
N SER A 397 3.55 19.38 29.91
CA SER A 397 4.18 19.97 31.09
C SER A 397 3.76 21.41 31.38
N HIS A 398 3.36 22.17 30.36
CA HIS A 398 2.88 23.55 30.50
C HIS A 398 1.35 23.66 30.47
N HIS A 399 0.65 22.51 30.46
CA HIS A 399 -0.81 22.43 30.45
C HIS A 399 -1.46 23.28 29.34
N LEU A 400 -0.83 23.34 28.16
CA LEU A 400 -1.43 24.03 27.02
C LEU A 400 -2.70 23.29 26.60
N SER A 401 -3.79 24.04 26.48
CA SER A 401 -5.12 23.50 26.20
C SER A 401 -5.88 24.43 25.25
N GLY A 402 -7.05 23.97 24.79
CA GLY A 402 -7.86 24.70 23.80
C GLY A 402 -7.52 24.33 22.35
N ASN A 403 -7.98 25.16 21.42
CA ASN A 403 -7.90 24.88 19.99
C ASN A 403 -6.49 25.16 19.45
N VAL A 404 -5.83 24.12 18.94
CA VAL A 404 -4.51 24.25 18.28
C VAL A 404 -4.66 24.65 16.82
N LEU A 405 -3.77 25.50 16.30
CA LEU A 405 -3.47 25.57 14.87
C LEU A 405 -2.21 24.76 14.58
N ASN A 406 -2.34 23.62 13.90
CA ASN A 406 -1.21 22.74 13.64
C ASN A 406 -0.79 22.73 12.15
N SER A 407 0.49 22.48 11.86
CA SER A 407 0.91 22.10 10.51
C SER A 407 0.29 20.74 10.13
N TYR A 408 -0.01 20.57 8.83
CA TYR A 408 -0.65 19.38 8.26
C TYR A 408 -0.06 18.04 8.75
N ASN A 409 1.27 17.89 8.68
CA ASN A 409 1.96 16.64 9.04
C ASN A 409 1.95 16.32 10.54
N PHE A 410 1.56 17.24 11.42
CA PHE A 410 1.39 16.95 12.85
C PHE A 410 -0.02 16.50 13.21
N GLY A 411 -0.99 16.59 12.29
CA GLY A 411 -2.37 16.21 12.56
C GLY A 411 -2.50 14.77 13.04
N GLY A 412 -1.76 13.83 12.42
CA GLY A 412 -1.80 12.43 12.80
C GLY A 412 -1.37 12.17 14.25
N THR A 413 -0.23 12.73 14.67
CA THR A 413 0.28 12.55 16.04
C THR A 413 -0.62 13.23 17.07
N LEU A 414 -1.20 14.39 16.76
CA LEU A 414 -2.16 15.07 17.65
C LEU A 414 -3.40 14.21 17.89
N ILE A 415 -3.97 13.62 16.82
CA ILE A 415 -5.09 12.68 16.91
C ILE A 415 -4.74 11.51 17.84
N PHE A 416 -3.56 10.92 17.66
CA PHE A 416 -3.11 9.79 18.47
C PHE A 416 -3.04 10.14 19.97
N HIS A 417 -2.60 11.35 20.30
CA HIS A 417 -2.51 11.85 21.68
C HIS A 417 -3.81 12.50 22.18
N GLY A 418 -4.91 12.42 21.44
CA GLY A 418 -6.22 12.93 21.86
C GLY A 418 -6.38 14.45 21.78
N ILE A 419 -5.49 15.14 21.07
CA ILE A 419 -5.58 16.58 20.82
C ILE A 419 -6.35 16.80 19.52
N LYS A 420 -7.42 17.59 19.58
CA LYS A 420 -8.23 17.88 18.40
C LYS A 420 -7.47 18.77 17.41
N THR A 421 -7.52 18.43 16.13
CA THR A 421 -6.72 19.08 15.08
C THR A 421 -7.41 20.29 14.44
N PHE A 422 -6.60 21.22 13.92
CA PHE A 422 -7.04 22.22 12.96
C PHE A 422 -7.14 21.65 11.55
N ILE A 423 -6.17 20.82 11.19
CA ILE A 423 -6.02 20.17 9.89
C ILE A 423 -5.24 18.86 10.06
N ASP A 424 -5.56 17.82 9.27
CA ASP A 424 -4.86 16.54 9.29
C ASP A 424 -5.02 15.77 7.97
N GLY A 425 -4.44 14.56 7.90
CA GLY A 425 -4.35 13.74 6.69
C GLY A 425 -5.65 13.22 6.10
N ARG A 426 -6.80 13.40 6.76
CA ARG A 426 -8.12 12.90 6.29
C ARG A 426 -8.76 13.80 5.22
N THR A 427 -7.92 14.47 4.44
CA THR A 427 -8.28 15.40 3.36
C THR A 427 -8.93 14.74 2.16
N ASP A 428 -8.96 13.41 2.11
CA ASP A 428 -9.71 12.65 1.12
C ASP A 428 -11.23 12.85 1.26
N GLN A 429 -11.70 13.23 2.45
CA GLN A 429 -13.11 13.42 2.79
C GLN A 429 -13.40 14.70 3.60
N LEU A 430 -12.42 15.21 4.36
CA LEU A 430 -12.55 16.40 5.21
C LEU A 430 -11.69 17.56 4.71
N PHE A 431 -11.83 18.73 5.34
CA PHE A 431 -11.04 19.93 5.04
C PHE A 431 -11.19 20.44 3.59
N LEU A 432 -12.34 20.15 2.97
CA LEU A 432 -12.66 20.58 1.60
C LEU A 432 -13.35 21.96 1.57
N ASN A 433 -13.86 22.37 0.41
CA ASN A 433 -14.62 23.60 0.17
C ASN A 433 -13.82 24.89 0.41
N GLY A 434 -12.59 24.95 -0.08
CA GLY A 434 -11.69 26.09 0.00
C GLY A 434 -10.82 26.12 1.26
N PHE A 435 -11.01 25.18 2.20
CA PHE A 435 -10.24 25.17 3.44
C PHE A 435 -8.77 24.84 3.19
N MET A 436 -8.46 23.81 2.39
CA MET A 436 -7.07 23.48 2.04
C MET A 436 -6.38 24.63 1.31
N LYS A 437 -7.12 25.29 0.42
CA LYS A 437 -6.60 26.45 -0.32
C LYS A 437 -6.30 27.60 0.64
N THR A 438 -7.20 27.88 1.57
CA THR A 438 -7.02 28.92 2.60
C THR A 438 -5.81 28.60 3.48
N ASP A 439 -5.65 27.34 3.91
CA ASP A 439 -4.48 26.93 4.71
C ASP A 439 -3.16 27.13 3.96
N ALA A 440 -3.11 26.74 2.68
CA ALA A 440 -1.94 26.97 1.83
C ALA A 440 -1.66 28.47 1.61
N GLU A 441 -2.69 29.31 1.51
CA GLU A 441 -2.56 30.76 1.32
C GLU A 441 -2.06 31.49 2.57
N MET A 442 -2.31 30.98 3.78
CA MET A 442 -1.76 31.55 5.02
C MET A 442 -0.24 31.63 5.01
N GLY A 443 0.43 30.70 4.33
CA GLY A 443 1.90 30.62 4.25
C GLY A 443 2.52 31.34 3.05
N ARG A 444 1.75 32.08 2.25
CA ARG A 444 2.23 32.81 1.06
C ARG A 444 2.41 34.30 1.34
N SER A 445 3.07 35.00 0.42
CA SER A 445 3.16 36.47 0.43
C SER A 445 1.78 37.11 0.51
N GLY A 446 1.52 37.86 1.58
CA GLY A 446 0.20 38.43 1.87
C GLY A 446 -0.75 37.52 2.67
N GLY A 447 -0.26 36.39 3.18
CA GLY A 447 -1.04 35.43 3.98
C GLY A 447 -1.33 35.88 5.41
N LYS A 448 -0.63 36.89 5.94
CA LYS A 448 -0.80 37.38 7.32
C LYS A 448 -2.26 37.77 7.67
N PRO A 449 -2.99 38.57 6.87
CA PRO A 449 -4.39 38.89 7.17
C PRO A 449 -5.29 37.64 7.16
N ILE A 450 -4.98 36.66 6.29
CA ILE A 450 -5.71 35.40 6.22
C ILE A 450 -5.47 34.60 7.50
N LEU A 451 -4.20 34.43 7.91
CA LEU A 451 -3.82 33.78 9.17
C LEU A 451 -4.52 34.44 10.36
N GLN A 452 -4.47 35.76 10.47
CA GLN A 452 -5.14 36.50 11.55
C GLN A 452 -6.66 36.24 11.57
N ALA A 453 -7.30 36.20 10.41
CA ALA A 453 -8.72 35.86 10.30
C ALA A 453 -9.01 34.41 10.72
N GLN A 454 -8.15 33.45 10.35
CA GLN A 454 -8.29 32.04 10.76
C GLN A 454 -8.10 31.86 12.28
N LEU A 455 -7.08 32.50 12.86
CA LEU A 455 -6.83 32.48 14.31
C LEU A 455 -8.06 32.95 15.09
N LYS A 456 -8.71 34.03 14.64
CA LYS A 456 -9.94 34.55 15.24
C LYS A 456 -11.15 33.64 14.97
N LYS A 457 -11.36 33.20 13.73
CA LYS A 457 -12.52 32.41 13.31
C LYS A 457 -12.63 31.10 14.09
N TYR A 458 -11.50 30.44 14.32
CA TYR A 458 -11.44 29.14 15.01
C TYR A 458 -11.04 29.24 16.48
N ALA A 459 -10.98 30.47 17.02
CA ALA A 459 -10.60 30.73 18.41
C ALA A 459 -9.34 29.95 18.82
N ILE A 460 -8.25 30.15 18.06
CA ILE A 460 -7.00 29.41 18.27
C ILE A 460 -6.30 29.90 19.54
N ASP A 461 -5.98 28.96 20.43
CA ASP A 461 -5.37 29.21 21.75
C ASP A 461 -3.85 28.98 21.74
N TRP A 462 -3.35 28.14 20.84
CA TRP A 462 -1.93 27.86 20.66
C TRP A 462 -1.66 27.32 19.24
N ALA A 463 -0.42 27.35 18.76
CA ALA A 463 -0.07 26.82 17.45
C ALA A 463 1.14 25.88 17.53
N LEU A 464 1.08 24.79 16.76
CA LEU A 464 2.17 23.80 16.61
C LEU A 464 2.58 23.73 15.13
N LEU A 465 3.73 24.34 14.82
CA LEU A 465 4.19 24.49 13.45
C LEU A 465 5.47 23.69 13.21
N LYS A 466 5.71 23.28 11.96
CA LYS A 466 7.03 22.77 11.57
C LYS A 466 8.07 23.87 11.75
N ALA A 467 9.31 23.49 12.07
CA ALA A 467 10.40 24.45 12.23
C ALA A 467 10.72 25.26 10.97
N ASP A 468 10.34 24.77 9.78
CA ASP A 468 10.48 25.42 8.48
C ASP A 468 9.16 26.02 7.94
N ASP A 469 8.15 26.21 8.80
CA ASP A 469 6.83 26.71 8.38
C ASP A 469 6.90 28.19 7.98
N SER A 470 6.41 28.52 6.78
CA SER A 470 6.48 29.88 6.24
C SER A 470 5.58 30.88 6.98
N ARG A 471 4.69 30.42 7.86
CA ARG A 471 3.83 31.27 8.69
C ARG A 471 4.53 31.84 9.92
N ILE A 472 5.71 31.32 10.29
CA ILE A 472 6.44 31.72 11.52
C ILE A 472 6.61 33.25 11.64
N PRO A 473 7.08 33.98 10.61
CA PRO A 473 7.24 35.44 10.72
C PRO A 473 5.92 36.18 11.03
N TYR A 474 4.79 35.66 10.54
CA TYR A 474 3.49 36.28 10.77
C TYR A 474 3.01 36.13 12.22
N PHE A 475 3.37 35.03 12.90
CA PHE A 475 3.07 34.87 14.32
C PHE A 475 3.82 35.92 15.16
N ASP A 476 5.12 36.11 14.88
CA ASP A 476 5.94 37.11 15.57
C ASP A 476 5.35 38.53 15.38
N GLU A 477 4.94 38.87 14.15
CA GLU A 477 4.32 40.17 13.85
C GLU A 477 2.90 40.37 14.41
N LEU A 478 2.18 39.27 14.68
CA LEU A 478 0.85 39.30 15.30
C LEU A 478 0.91 39.32 16.84
N GLY A 479 2.12 39.43 17.42
CA GLY A 479 2.33 39.50 18.86
C GLY A 479 2.25 38.15 19.57
N TRP A 480 2.28 37.03 18.85
CA TRP A 480 2.37 35.71 19.46
C TRP A 480 3.80 35.45 19.95
N LYS A 481 3.93 34.76 21.07
CA LYS A 481 5.23 34.43 21.68
C LYS A 481 5.60 32.99 21.36
N ARG A 482 6.85 32.79 20.93
CA ARG A 482 7.43 31.46 20.76
C ARG A 482 7.71 30.84 22.13
N ALA A 483 6.94 29.83 22.49
CA ALA A 483 7.05 29.15 23.79
C ALA A 483 8.02 27.96 23.76
N TYR A 484 8.17 27.31 22.61
CA TYR A 484 9.05 26.16 22.41
C TYR A 484 9.61 26.14 20.98
N SER A 485 10.82 25.60 20.81
CA SER A 485 11.44 25.36 19.50
C SER A 485 12.44 24.22 19.58
N ASP A 486 12.39 23.31 18.61
CA ASP A 486 13.44 22.33 18.34
C ASP A 486 13.76 22.26 16.84
N LYS A 487 14.46 21.21 16.41
CA LYS A 487 14.85 21.00 15.00
C LYS A 487 13.67 20.77 14.04
N TYR A 488 12.53 20.31 14.54
CA TYR A 488 11.39 19.84 13.77
C TYR A 488 10.11 20.65 14.01
N ALA A 489 9.91 21.19 15.20
CA ALA A 489 8.67 21.83 15.62
C ALA A 489 8.91 23.13 16.41
N VAL A 490 7.93 24.02 16.34
CA VAL A 490 7.87 25.30 17.07
C VAL A 490 6.46 25.45 17.64
N ILE A 491 6.36 25.91 18.89
CA ILE A 491 5.08 26.23 19.53
C ILE A 491 4.96 27.73 19.75
N TYR A 492 3.80 28.27 19.39
CA TYR A 492 3.41 29.64 19.63
C TYR A 492 2.20 29.71 20.55
N VAL A 493 2.21 30.69 21.46
CA VAL A 493 1.09 31.05 22.34
C VAL A 493 0.78 32.55 22.20
N PRO A 494 -0.45 33.00 22.48
CA PRO A 494 -0.79 34.42 22.47
C PRO A 494 0.16 35.23 23.36
N GLY A 495 0.55 36.42 22.90
CA GLY A 495 1.24 37.38 23.74
C GLY A 495 0.35 37.84 24.89
N ALA A 496 0.94 37.95 26.08
CA ALA A 496 0.31 38.56 27.26
C ALA A 496 -0.08 40.01 27.02
#